data_AF-A0A6J2TCX8-F1
#
_entry.id   AF-A0A6J2TCX8-F1
#
_cell.length_a   1.000
_cell.length_b   1.000
_cell.length_c   1.000
_cell.angle_alpha   90.00
_cell.angle_beta   90.00
_cell.angle_gamma   90.00
#
_symmetry.space_group_name_H-M   'P 1'
#
loop_
_entity.id
_entity.type
_entity.pdbx_description
1 polymer ?
#
loop_
_entity_poly.entity_id
_entity_poly.type
_entity_poly.pdbx_seq_one_letter_code
_entity_poly.pdbx_strand_id
1 'polypeptide(L)'
;MVYVQVLMGLAAVLLGAGLAIYLSTPNRAPPHQHPRRRRDDDDDDTTPFGSSVRELGVRAQRTRPTRVGDTCCICLNTLDATMHVMNCKHALHLDCFSVLKHARNTCPICFARVVRHSQPGDQCTICLTAMSNDDMQYMNCEHAIHKKCLLEYKEKMQSNTCPLCRANI
;
A
#
# COMPACT_ATOMS: atom_id res chain seq x y z
N MET A 1 2.39 -45.52 48.25
CA MET A 1 1.62 -44.35 48.74
C MET A 1 2.16 -43.03 48.19
N VAL A 2 3.48 -42.78 48.24
CA VAL A 2 4.10 -41.53 47.71
C VAL A 2 3.88 -41.35 46.20
N TYR A 3 3.97 -42.43 45.41
CA TYR A 3 3.79 -42.38 43.95
C TYR A 3 2.39 -41.91 43.53
N VAL A 4 1.35 -42.32 44.26
CA VAL A 4 -0.04 -41.90 43.98
C VAL A 4 -0.23 -40.42 44.27
N GLN A 5 0.41 -39.89 45.32
CA GLN A 5 0.37 -38.46 45.64
C GLN A 5 1.13 -37.61 44.59
N VAL A 6 2.26 -38.10 44.10
CA VAL A 6 3.04 -37.44 43.03
C VAL A 6 2.26 -37.40 41.71
N LEU A 7 1.62 -38.51 41.32
CA LEU A 7 0.79 -38.56 40.12
C LEU A 7 -0.42 -37.62 40.19
N MET A 8 -1.10 -37.57 41.34
CA MET A 8 -2.23 -36.65 41.54
C MET A 8 -1.79 -35.18 41.49
N GLY A 9 -0.62 -34.85 42.04
CA GLY A 9 -0.04 -33.51 41.96
C GLY A 9 0.29 -33.09 40.53
N LEU A 10 0.92 -33.98 39.75
CA LEU A 10 1.24 -33.72 38.35
C LEU A 10 -0.02 -33.51 37.49
N ALA A 11 -1.06 -34.34 37.69
CA ALA A 11 -2.32 -34.21 36.98
C ALA A 11 -3.01 -32.87 37.28
N ALA A 12 -3.01 -32.42 38.54
CA ALA A 12 -3.58 -31.14 38.92
C ALA A 12 -2.84 -29.95 38.28
N VAL A 13 -1.51 -30.00 38.21
CA VAL A 13 -0.70 -28.95 37.56
C VAL A 13 -0.96 -28.90 36.05
N LEU A 14 -1.04 -30.05 35.38
CA LEU A 14 -1.32 -30.12 33.95
C LEU A 14 -2.73 -29.61 33.60
N LEU A 15 -3.74 -29.98 34.40
CA LEU A 15 -5.10 -29.48 34.21
C LEU A 15 -5.22 -27.99 34.48
N GLY A 16 -4.56 -27.48 35.53
CA GLY A 16 -4.53 -26.05 35.84
C GLY A 16 -3.86 -25.24 34.74
N ALA A 17 -2.70 -25.69 34.24
CA ALA A 17 -2.00 -25.05 33.14
C ALA A 17 -2.81 -25.09 31.83
N GLY A 18 -3.44 -26.23 31.52
CA GLY A 18 -4.30 -26.38 30.35
C GLY A 18 -5.51 -25.44 30.38
N LEU A 19 -6.18 -25.34 31.53
CA LEU A 19 -7.31 -24.43 31.73
C LEU A 19 -6.87 -22.96 31.65
N ALA A 20 -5.74 -22.61 32.26
CA ALA A 20 -5.19 -21.26 32.18
C ALA A 20 -4.88 -20.88 30.72
N ILE A 21 -4.25 -21.76 29.94
CA ILE A 21 -3.97 -21.50 28.52
C ILE A 21 -5.28 -21.38 27.72
N TYR A 22 -6.26 -22.24 27.97
CA TYR A 22 -7.56 -22.21 27.30
C TYR A 22 -8.33 -20.91 27.56
N LEU A 23 -8.33 -20.42 28.81
CA LEU A 23 -8.97 -19.15 29.16
C LEU A 23 -8.15 -17.93 28.71
N SER A 24 -6.82 -18.08 28.62
CA SER A 24 -5.92 -17.01 28.20
C SER A 24 -5.83 -16.86 26.69
N THR A 25 -6.24 -17.86 25.90
CA THR A 25 -6.41 -17.68 24.46
C THR A 25 -7.59 -16.74 24.24
N PRO A 26 -7.36 -15.45 23.92
CA PRO A 26 -8.45 -14.56 23.59
C PRO A 26 -9.09 -15.16 22.35
N ASN A 27 -10.42 -15.11 22.26
CA ASN A 27 -11.14 -15.37 21.04
C ASN A 27 -10.63 -14.38 19.98
N ARG A 28 -9.53 -14.73 19.32
CA ARG A 28 -8.96 -14.01 18.19
C ARG A 28 -10.00 -14.19 17.12
N ALA A 29 -10.91 -13.21 17.05
CA ALA A 29 -11.74 -13.01 15.88
C ALA A 29 -10.82 -13.21 14.67
N PRO A 30 -11.18 -14.10 13.74
CA PRO A 30 -10.36 -14.32 12.56
C PRO A 30 -10.09 -12.95 11.92
N PRO A 31 -8.86 -12.65 11.46
CA PRO A 31 -8.66 -11.46 10.67
C PRO A 31 -9.67 -11.52 9.54
N HIS A 32 -10.43 -10.45 9.34
CA HIS A 32 -11.46 -10.34 8.29
C HIS A 32 -10.91 -10.89 6.97
N GLN A 33 -11.15 -12.17 6.72
CA GLN A 33 -10.95 -12.78 5.44
C GLN A 33 -12.13 -12.28 4.63
N HIS A 34 -11.91 -11.21 3.88
CA HIS A 34 -12.78 -10.87 2.77
C HIS A 34 -13.10 -12.17 2.02
N PRO A 35 -14.39 -12.48 1.77
CA PRO A 35 -14.74 -13.71 1.09
C PRO A 35 -14.01 -13.71 -0.25
N ARG A 36 -13.01 -14.59 -0.39
CA ARG A 36 -12.55 -15.01 -1.71
C ARG A 36 -13.71 -15.77 -2.32
N ARG A 37 -14.62 -15.04 -2.98
CA ARG A 37 -15.50 -15.62 -3.98
C ARG A 37 -14.56 -16.26 -5.00
N ARG A 38 -14.44 -17.59 -4.95
CA ARG A 38 -14.27 -18.37 -6.18
C ARG A 38 -15.46 -17.95 -7.03
N ARG A 39 -15.21 -17.11 -8.02
CA ARG A 39 -16.17 -16.89 -9.08
C ARG A 39 -15.67 -17.78 -10.18
N ASP A 40 -16.37 -18.90 -10.32
CA ASP A 40 -16.27 -19.77 -11.46
C ASP A 40 -16.41 -18.93 -12.73
N ASP A 41 -15.57 -19.26 -13.70
CA ASP A 41 -15.57 -18.72 -15.04
C ASP A 41 -16.94 -18.98 -15.66
N ASP A 42 -17.68 -17.91 -15.94
CA ASP A 42 -18.75 -17.91 -16.94
C ASP A 42 -18.71 -16.52 -17.59
N ASP A 43 -18.12 -16.51 -18.78
CA ASP A 43 -18.19 -15.45 -19.76
C ASP A 43 -19.65 -15.22 -20.18
N ASP A 44 -20.16 -14.01 -19.96
CA ASP A 44 -21.08 -13.26 -20.82
C ASP A 44 -21.75 -12.16 -19.97
N ASP A 45 -21.45 -10.89 -20.25
CA ASP A 45 -22.43 -9.84 -19.93
C ASP A 45 -22.15 -8.56 -20.74
N THR A 46 -22.78 -8.53 -21.91
CA THR A 46 -23.00 -7.31 -22.68
C THR A 46 -24.07 -6.50 -21.95
N THR A 47 -23.68 -5.55 -21.08
CA THR A 47 -24.68 -4.73 -20.35
C THR A 47 -25.17 -3.53 -21.20
N PRO A 48 -26.49 -3.20 -21.23
CA PRO A 48 -27.06 -2.25 -22.19
C PRO A 48 -27.03 -0.78 -21.75
N PHE A 49 -26.31 -0.41 -20.68
CA PHE A 49 -26.25 0.97 -20.19
C PHE A 49 -24.79 1.41 -19.97
N GLY A 50 -24.32 2.29 -20.85
CA GLY A 50 -22.92 2.71 -21.04
C GLY A 50 -22.30 3.55 -19.92
N SER A 51 -22.41 3.13 -18.67
CA SER A 51 -21.83 3.82 -17.51
C SER A 51 -21.36 2.83 -16.45
N SER A 52 -20.37 1.97 -16.75
CA SER A 52 -19.69 1.16 -15.72
C SER A 52 -18.38 0.47 -16.14
N VAL A 53 -18.12 0.22 -17.42
CA VAL A 53 -16.95 -0.60 -17.83
C VAL A 53 -15.59 0.09 -17.60
N ARG A 54 -15.52 1.41 -17.75
CA ARG A 54 -14.25 2.17 -17.70
C ARG A 54 -13.67 2.30 -16.29
N GLU A 55 -14.52 2.49 -15.27
CA GLU A 55 -14.08 2.59 -13.85
C GLU A 55 -13.69 1.23 -13.26
N LEU A 56 -14.34 0.14 -13.69
CA LEU A 56 -13.96 -1.22 -13.33
C LEU A 56 -12.56 -1.57 -13.85
N GLY A 57 -12.22 -1.13 -15.07
CA GLY A 57 -10.89 -1.33 -15.67
C GLY A 57 -9.76 -0.68 -14.87
N VAL A 58 -9.94 0.56 -14.40
CA VAL A 58 -8.90 1.27 -13.61
C VAL A 58 -8.72 0.63 -12.22
N ARG A 59 -9.81 0.17 -11.59
CA ARG A 59 -9.72 -0.52 -10.29
C ARG A 59 -9.01 -1.86 -10.39
N ALA A 60 -9.24 -2.62 -11.45
CA ALA A 60 -8.55 -3.89 -11.70
C ALA A 60 -7.02 -3.70 -11.85
N GLN A 61 -6.59 -2.55 -12.39
CA GLN A 61 -5.17 -2.24 -12.53
C GLN A 61 -4.44 -2.05 -11.19
N ARG A 62 -5.12 -1.88 -10.05
CA ARG A 62 -4.42 -1.69 -8.75
C ARG A 62 -3.59 -2.90 -8.32
N THR A 63 -3.99 -4.10 -8.74
CA THR A 63 -3.42 -5.36 -8.27
C THR A 63 -2.62 -6.10 -9.33
N ARG A 64 -2.58 -5.59 -10.58
CA ARG A 64 -1.85 -6.20 -11.69
C ARG A 64 -1.11 -5.16 -12.53
N PRO A 65 -0.04 -5.56 -13.24
CA PRO A 65 0.57 -4.71 -14.25
C PRO A 65 -0.44 -4.23 -15.30
N THR A 66 -0.29 -2.98 -15.74
CA THR A 66 -1.07 -2.42 -16.85
C THR A 66 -0.59 -3.03 -18.17
N ARG A 67 -1.53 -3.33 -19.06
CA ARG A 67 -1.32 -3.95 -20.38
C ARG A 67 -1.84 -3.04 -21.48
N VAL A 68 -1.37 -3.25 -22.71
CA VAL A 68 -1.93 -2.58 -23.90
C VAL A 68 -3.42 -2.93 -24.01
N GLY A 69 -4.25 -1.93 -24.32
CA GLY A 69 -5.72 -2.06 -24.32
C GLY A 69 -6.39 -1.75 -22.97
N ASP A 70 -5.63 -1.66 -21.87
CA ASP A 70 -6.18 -1.17 -20.60
C ASP A 70 -6.57 0.32 -20.69
N THR A 71 -7.38 0.80 -19.76
CA THR A 71 -7.80 2.21 -19.71
C THR A 71 -6.79 3.06 -18.95
N CYS A 72 -6.36 4.19 -19.53
CA CYS A 72 -5.54 5.19 -18.86
C CYS A 72 -6.36 5.88 -17.75
N CYS A 73 -5.84 5.95 -16.52
CA CYS A 73 -6.60 6.53 -15.41
C CYS A 73 -6.71 8.07 -15.42
N ILE A 74 -5.98 8.74 -16.32
CA ILE A 74 -5.98 10.22 -16.44
C ILE A 74 -6.97 10.66 -17.51
N CYS A 75 -6.82 10.17 -18.74
CA CYS A 75 -7.68 10.57 -19.86
C CYS A 75 -8.86 9.61 -20.12
N LEU A 76 -8.90 8.46 -19.42
CA LEU A 76 -9.94 7.43 -19.55
C LEU A 76 -10.06 6.79 -20.96
N ASN A 77 -9.06 7.00 -21.81
CA ASN A 77 -8.92 6.36 -23.11
C ASN A 77 -8.05 5.10 -23.04
N THR A 78 -8.19 4.23 -24.03
CA THR A 78 -7.40 3.00 -24.16
C THR A 78 -5.92 3.27 -24.35
N LEU A 79 -5.07 2.50 -23.66
CA LEU A 79 -3.62 2.56 -23.74
C LEU A 79 -3.13 1.84 -24.99
N ASP A 80 -2.16 2.46 -25.65
CA ASP A 80 -1.43 1.96 -26.80
C ASP A 80 -0.06 1.40 -26.41
N ALA A 81 0.68 0.85 -27.38
CA ALA A 81 2.01 0.30 -27.14
C ALA A 81 3.06 1.38 -26.75
N THR A 82 2.77 2.65 -27.03
CA THR A 82 3.62 3.80 -26.70
C THR A 82 3.40 4.34 -25.28
N MET A 83 2.63 3.64 -24.46
CA MET A 83 2.41 3.98 -23.06
C MET A 83 3.72 3.98 -22.25
N HIS A 84 3.81 4.90 -21.30
CA HIS A 84 4.90 4.97 -20.34
C HIS A 84 4.62 4.06 -19.14
N VAL A 85 5.48 3.05 -18.94
CA VAL A 85 5.39 2.10 -17.82
C VAL A 85 6.25 2.59 -16.65
N MET A 86 5.62 2.82 -15.50
CA MET A 86 6.31 3.21 -14.27
C MET A 86 6.97 2.01 -13.58
N ASN A 87 7.88 2.27 -12.63
CA ASN A 87 8.57 1.23 -11.83
C ASN A 87 7.63 0.32 -11.03
N CYS A 88 6.36 0.71 -10.82
CA CYS A 88 5.33 -0.12 -10.20
C CYS A 88 4.60 -1.04 -11.18
N LYS A 89 5.02 -1.07 -12.46
CA LYS A 89 4.40 -1.80 -13.57
C LYS A 89 3.01 -1.31 -13.98
N HIS A 90 2.58 -0.16 -13.47
CA HIS A 90 1.42 0.55 -13.99
C HIS A 90 1.83 1.47 -15.12
N ALA A 91 0.94 1.71 -16.07
CA ALA A 91 1.23 2.51 -17.25
C ALA A 91 0.19 3.60 -17.50
N LEU A 92 0.62 4.65 -18.19
CA LEU A 92 -0.18 5.79 -18.62
C LEU A 92 0.25 6.18 -20.04
N HIS A 93 -0.57 6.90 -20.80
CA HIS A 93 -0.08 7.53 -22.02
C HIS A 93 1.11 8.44 -21.70
N LEU A 94 2.05 8.56 -22.63
CA LEU A 94 3.25 9.38 -22.44
C LEU A 94 2.90 10.84 -22.09
N ASP A 95 1.89 11.40 -22.77
CA ASP A 95 1.39 12.75 -22.50
C ASP A 95 0.76 12.87 -21.12
N CYS A 96 -0.08 11.90 -20.75
CA CYS A 96 -0.71 11.84 -19.43
C CYS A 96 0.34 11.70 -18.31
N PHE A 97 1.38 10.90 -18.54
CA PHE A 97 2.52 10.76 -17.64
C PHE A 97 3.30 12.07 -17.49
N SER A 98 3.48 12.81 -18.59
CA SER A 98 4.17 14.11 -18.58
C SER A 98 3.46 15.15 -17.71
N VAL A 99 2.12 15.13 -17.64
CA VAL A 99 1.36 16.01 -16.74
C VAL A 99 1.44 15.48 -15.31
N LEU A 100 1.25 14.16 -15.12
CA LEU A 100 1.29 13.53 -13.81
C LEU A 100 2.60 13.83 -13.08
N LYS A 101 3.75 13.66 -13.74
CA LYS A 101 5.08 13.84 -13.11
C LYS A 101 5.29 15.25 -12.56
N HIS A 102 4.55 16.26 -13.04
CA HIS A 102 4.62 17.63 -12.50
C HIS A 102 3.60 17.86 -11.38
N ALA A 103 2.45 17.19 -11.44
CA ALA A 103 1.39 17.36 -10.45
C ALA A 103 1.59 16.50 -9.19
N ARG A 104 2.13 15.28 -9.33
CA ARG A 104 2.27 14.31 -8.23
C ARG A 104 3.52 13.47 -8.40
N ASN A 105 4.12 13.12 -7.26
CA ASN A 105 5.30 12.25 -7.19
C ASN A 105 4.93 10.78 -6.94
N THR A 106 3.65 10.41 -6.87
CA THR A 106 3.20 9.04 -6.60
C THR A 106 2.34 8.49 -7.73
N CYS A 107 2.36 7.17 -7.89
CA CYS A 107 1.54 6.50 -8.89
C CYS A 107 0.04 6.65 -8.55
N PRO A 108 -0.81 7.16 -9.45
CA PRO A 108 -2.24 7.36 -9.18
C PRO A 108 -3.04 6.05 -9.10
N ILE A 109 -2.46 4.92 -9.53
CA ILE A 109 -3.12 3.62 -9.53
C ILE A 109 -2.86 2.90 -8.20
N CYS A 110 -1.61 2.69 -7.82
CA CYS A 110 -1.28 1.97 -6.58
C CYS A 110 -0.93 2.86 -5.38
N PHE A 111 -0.67 4.15 -5.58
CA PHE A 111 -0.21 5.11 -4.55
C PHE A 111 1.07 4.72 -3.79
N ALA A 112 1.65 3.57 -4.08
CA ALA A 112 2.74 2.98 -3.31
C ALA A 112 4.12 3.39 -3.82
N ARG A 113 4.26 3.70 -5.12
CA ARG A 113 5.57 3.94 -5.74
C ARG A 113 5.72 5.34 -6.28
N VAL A 114 6.95 5.83 -6.15
CA VAL A 114 7.38 7.16 -6.59
C VAL A 114 7.49 7.19 -8.10
N VAL A 115 6.93 8.24 -8.69
CA VAL A 115 6.91 8.55 -10.12
C VAL A 115 8.04 9.49 -10.50
N ARG A 116 8.40 10.40 -9.59
CA ARG A 116 9.49 11.36 -9.74
C ARG A 116 10.19 11.55 -8.40
N HIS A 117 11.52 11.53 -8.38
CA HIS A 117 12.28 11.91 -7.20
C HIS A 117 12.00 13.37 -6.83
N SER A 118 12.06 13.70 -5.54
CA SER A 118 12.01 15.10 -5.09
C SER A 118 13.19 15.87 -5.68
N GLN A 119 12.94 17.08 -6.20
CA GLN A 119 13.97 17.94 -6.77
C GLN A 119 14.22 19.18 -5.90
N PRO A 120 15.41 19.81 -6.00
CA PRO A 120 15.63 21.13 -5.41
C PRO A 120 14.65 22.14 -5.98
N GLY A 121 14.01 22.93 -5.13
CA GLY A 121 12.91 23.83 -5.47
C GLY A 121 11.52 23.23 -5.27
N ASP A 122 11.37 21.90 -5.13
CA ASP A 122 10.10 21.31 -4.71
C ASP A 122 9.75 21.75 -3.28
N GLN A 123 8.44 21.85 -2.99
CA GLN A 123 7.96 22.20 -1.67
C GLN A 123 8.00 21.00 -0.71
N CYS A 124 8.54 21.21 0.49
CA CYS A 124 8.49 20.23 1.57
C CYS A 124 7.04 20.05 2.04
N THR A 125 6.54 18.81 2.13
CA THR A 125 5.14 18.56 2.48
C THR A 125 4.77 18.83 3.94
N ILE A 126 5.76 19.03 4.81
CA ILE A 126 5.53 19.28 6.24
C ILE A 126 5.40 20.78 6.51
N CYS A 127 6.37 21.58 6.04
CA CYS A 127 6.42 23.02 6.28
C CYS A 127 5.99 23.88 5.08
N LEU A 128 5.74 23.25 3.91
CA LEU A 128 5.32 23.90 2.66
C LEU A 128 6.30 24.94 2.11
N THR A 129 7.57 24.88 2.52
CA THR A 129 8.64 25.76 2.01
C THR A 129 9.51 25.03 0.97
N ALA A 130 10.10 25.78 0.05
CA ALA A 130 10.97 25.22 -0.99
C ALA A 130 12.21 24.56 -0.38
N MET A 131 12.60 23.40 -0.92
CA MET A 131 13.79 22.66 -0.51
C MET A 131 15.01 23.10 -1.32
N SER A 132 16.18 23.14 -0.67
CA SER A 132 17.47 23.36 -1.29
C SER A 132 18.31 22.07 -1.22
N ASN A 133 19.41 22.00 -1.97
CA ASN A 133 20.30 20.81 -1.93
C ASN A 133 20.89 20.58 -0.53
N ASP A 134 21.10 21.64 0.26
CA ASP A 134 21.78 21.54 1.55
C ASP A 134 20.86 21.06 2.68
N ASP A 135 19.58 21.42 2.59
CA ASP A 135 18.59 21.16 3.64
C ASP A 135 17.69 19.94 3.35
N MET A 136 17.74 19.35 2.16
CA MET A 136 16.95 18.17 1.81
C MET A 136 17.57 16.86 2.32
N GLN A 137 16.69 15.92 2.69
CA GLN A 137 17.06 14.56 3.08
C GLN A 137 16.26 13.56 2.26
N TYR A 138 16.95 12.76 1.44
CA TYR A 138 16.35 11.63 0.75
C TYR A 138 16.13 10.45 1.71
N MET A 139 15.03 9.76 1.52
CA MET A 139 14.65 8.52 2.17
C MET A 139 14.86 7.33 1.21
N ASN A 140 14.78 6.08 1.71
CA ASN A 140 14.92 4.87 0.88
C ASN A 140 13.88 4.76 -0.24
N CYS A 141 12.75 5.46 -0.09
CA CYS A 141 11.71 5.57 -1.12
C CYS A 141 11.97 6.70 -2.13
N GLU A 142 13.14 7.35 -2.10
CA GLU A 142 13.57 8.41 -3.01
C GLU A 142 12.74 9.72 -2.95
N HIS A 143 11.86 9.81 -1.97
CA HIS A 143 11.28 11.08 -1.55
C HIS A 143 12.29 11.86 -0.70
N ALA A 144 12.28 13.19 -0.86
CA ALA A 144 12.99 14.10 0.02
C ALA A 144 12.05 15.11 0.69
N ILE A 145 12.40 15.46 1.91
CA ILE A 145 11.84 16.57 2.70
C ILE A 145 13.00 17.26 3.44
N HIS A 146 12.78 18.40 4.10
CA HIS A 146 13.82 19.04 4.91
C HIS A 146 14.33 18.11 6.01
N LYS A 147 15.66 18.08 6.23
CA LYS A 147 16.33 17.36 7.33
C LYS A 147 15.67 17.64 8.68
N LYS A 148 15.42 18.92 8.97
CA LYS A 148 14.75 19.36 10.21
C LYS A 148 13.33 18.80 10.32
N CYS A 149 12.53 18.92 9.25
CA CYS A 149 11.16 18.43 9.25
C CYS A 149 11.09 16.89 9.37
N LEU A 150 12.05 16.16 8.79
CA LEU A 150 12.12 14.71 8.93
C LEU A 150 12.42 14.29 10.37
N LEU A 151 13.37 14.97 11.03
CA LEU A 151 13.72 14.71 12.43
C LEU A 151 12.51 14.97 13.34
N GLU A 152 11.88 16.13 13.22
CA GLU A 152 10.68 16.46 14.00
C GLU A 152 9.53 15.48 13.75
N TYR A 153 9.36 15.03 12.50
CA TYR A 153 8.34 14.04 12.16
C TYR A 153 8.59 12.71 12.87
N LYS A 154 9.84 12.20 12.83
CA LYS A 154 10.21 10.95 13.51
C LYS A 154 10.00 11.04 15.02
N GLU A 155 10.37 12.17 15.62
CA GLU A 155 10.22 12.39 17.07
C GLU A 155 8.75 12.49 17.49
N LYS A 156 7.95 13.28 16.76
CA LYS A 156 6.54 13.54 17.12
C LYS A 156 5.62 12.36 16.82
N MET A 157 5.80 11.70 15.68
CA MET A 157 4.91 10.63 15.22
C MET A 157 5.36 9.24 15.65
N GLN A 158 6.60 9.10 16.17
CA GLN A 158 7.21 7.81 16.52
C GLN A 158 7.11 6.78 15.39
N SER A 159 7.14 7.23 14.14
CA SER A 159 6.97 6.41 12.95
C SER A 159 8.23 6.42 12.09
N ASN A 160 8.64 5.24 11.64
CA ASN A 160 9.65 5.07 10.60
C ASN A 160 8.98 4.87 9.25
N THR A 161 8.04 5.74 8.91
CA THR A 161 7.36 5.72 7.61
C THR A 161 7.48 7.06 6.90
N CYS A 162 7.59 7.02 5.58
CA CYS A 162 7.66 8.21 4.76
C CYS A 162 6.31 8.95 4.81
N PRO A 163 6.27 10.26 5.08
CA PRO A 163 5.02 11.02 5.10
C PRO A 163 4.33 11.10 3.71
N LEU A 164 5.07 10.85 2.62
CA LEU A 164 4.57 10.92 1.24
C LEU A 164 3.95 9.61 0.76
N CYS A 165 4.60 8.47 0.98
CA CYS A 165 4.13 7.16 0.48
C CYS A 165 3.97 6.08 1.55
N ARG A 166 4.25 6.39 2.81
CA ARG A 166 4.16 5.45 3.95
C ARG A 166 5.10 4.25 3.87
N ALA A 167 6.04 4.22 2.92
CA ALA A 167 7.12 3.24 2.88
C ALA A 167 8.06 3.41 4.09
N ASN A 168 8.74 2.35 4.50
CA ASN A 168 9.69 2.40 5.62
C ASN A 168 10.93 3.25 5.25
N ILE A 169 11.43 4.05 6.20
CA ILE A 169 12.48 5.07 6.01
C ILE A 169 13.74 4.82 6.81
#